data_AF-A0A9P5ZZY9-F1
#
_entry.id   AF-A0A9P5ZZY9-F1
#
_cell.length_a   1.000
_cell.length_b   1.000
_cell.length_c   1.000
_cell.angle_alpha   90.00
_cell.angle_beta   90.00
_cell.angle_gamma   90.00
#
_symmetry.space_group_name_H-M   'P 1'
#
loop_
_entity.id
_entity.type
_entity.pdbx_description
1 polymer ?
#
loop_
_entity_poly.entity_id
_entity_poly.type
_entity_poly.pdbx_seq_one_letter_code
_entity_poly.pdbx_strand_id
1 'polypeptide(L)'
;RQIYLEELYRLEGRGSANGNSNLSHVCHNDENEGKYRCIDCLDMNLYCLTCILHQHCCSPLHRIENKHFVRTSLHALSLVIQLGHCHEETCTLPGILCKSLYIIDTLGIHIVSVRFCRCCFLGEDIQLLRYRWYPASPTAPCTAFTLNLLNTFQLLTLQGKISAYDFYLLIERKTDNAGIKGLQVRLQLF
;
A
#
# COMPACT_ATOMS: atom_id res chain seq x y z
N ARG A 1 -11.71 6.90 31.54
CA ARG A 1 -11.58 7.85 30.42
C ARG A 1 -10.12 8.15 30.10
N GLN A 2 -9.28 8.50 31.08
CA GLN A 2 -7.85 8.77 30.89
C GLN A 2 -7.05 7.56 30.35
N ILE A 3 -7.27 6.37 30.90
CA ILE A 3 -6.60 5.13 30.46
C ILE A 3 -6.81 4.84 28.96
N TYR A 4 -8.01 5.07 28.43
CA TYR A 4 -8.29 4.86 27.00
C TYR A 4 -7.50 5.81 26.12
N LEU A 5 -7.33 7.06 26.54
CA LEU A 5 -6.55 8.05 25.81
C LEU A 5 -5.05 7.71 25.84
N GLU A 6 -4.55 7.22 26.97
CA GLU A 6 -3.18 6.71 27.09
C GLU A 6 -2.94 5.51 26.17
N GLU A 7 -3.89 4.58 26.07
CA GLU A 7 -3.82 3.46 25.13
C GLU A 7 -3.87 3.91 23.66
N LEU A 8 -4.64 4.95 23.32
CA LEU A 8 -4.64 5.51 21.96
C LEU A 8 -3.28 6.14 21.61
N TYR A 9 -2.68 6.93 22.51
CA TYR A 9 -1.33 7.47 22.29
C TYR A 9 -0.27 6.37 22.22
N ARG A 10 -0.44 5.30 23.00
CA ARG A 10 0.41 4.11 22.94
C ARG A 10 0.36 3.44 21.55
N LEU A 11 -0.82 3.38 20.93
CA LEU A 11 -1.03 2.86 19.58
C LEU A 11 -0.49 3.78 18.48
N GLU A 12 -0.51 5.10 18.67
CA GLU A 12 0.12 6.03 17.73
C GLU A 12 1.67 5.91 17.76
N GLY A 13 2.22 5.68 18.96
CA GLY A 13 3.63 5.47 19.22
C GLY A 13 4.11 4.02 18.99
N ARG A 14 5.22 3.64 19.64
CA ARG A 14 5.80 2.28 19.57
C ARG A 14 5.28 1.34 20.66
N GLY A 15 4.09 1.56 21.19
CA GLY A 15 3.63 0.77 22.32
C GLY A 15 4.50 0.97 23.57
N SER A 16 4.80 -0.15 24.25
CA SER A 16 5.64 -0.19 25.46
C SER A 16 7.13 -0.42 25.15
N ALA A 17 7.61 0.00 23.97
CA ALA A 17 9.00 -0.18 23.55
C ALA A 17 9.96 0.73 24.33
N ASN A 18 10.17 0.44 25.62
CA ASN A 18 11.15 1.10 26.46
C ASN A 18 12.52 0.51 26.19
N GLY A 19 13.42 1.25 25.52
CA GLY A 19 14.90 1.20 25.62
C GLY A 19 15.67 -0.12 25.40
N ASN A 20 15.16 -1.26 25.86
CA ASN A 20 15.69 -2.62 25.75
C ASN A 20 14.56 -3.55 25.27
N SER A 21 14.65 -3.93 23.99
CA SER A 21 14.17 -5.18 23.38
C SER A 21 12.85 -5.78 23.89
N ASN A 22 11.80 -5.75 23.06
CA ASN A 22 10.73 -6.78 22.96
C ASN A 22 9.64 -6.46 21.90
N LEU A 23 9.71 -5.32 21.18
CA LEU A 23 8.82 -4.99 20.05
C LEU A 23 9.59 -4.84 18.72
N SER A 24 10.70 -5.55 18.59
CA SER A 24 11.39 -5.75 17.32
C SER A 24 11.06 -7.16 16.85
N HIS A 25 10.59 -7.29 15.61
CA HIS A 25 10.42 -8.60 15.00
C HIS A 25 11.75 -9.36 15.08
N VAL A 26 11.73 -10.59 15.59
CA VAL A 26 12.91 -11.47 15.62
C VAL A 26 13.20 -11.88 14.20
N CYS A 27 14.17 -11.22 13.56
CA CYS A 27 14.64 -11.60 12.25
C CYS A 27 15.51 -12.86 12.40
N HIS A 28 15.36 -13.87 11.54
CA HIS A 28 16.31 -14.99 11.51
C HIS A 28 17.74 -14.57 11.14
N ASN A 29 17.91 -13.36 10.59
CA ASN A 29 19.20 -12.75 10.35
C ASN A 29 19.41 -11.63 11.40
N ASP A 30 20.07 -11.97 12.51
CA ASP A 30 20.29 -11.11 13.69
C ASP A 30 21.06 -9.80 13.42
N GLU A 31 21.57 -9.59 12.20
CA GLU A 31 22.36 -8.41 11.83
C GLU A 31 21.51 -7.18 11.47
N ASN A 32 20.19 -7.31 11.31
CA ASN A 32 19.35 -6.23 10.81
C ASN A 32 18.49 -5.55 11.88
N GLU A 33 18.89 -4.35 12.30
CA GLU A 33 18.09 -3.45 13.14
C GLU A 33 16.70 -3.19 12.52
N GLY A 34 15.65 -3.29 13.33
CA GLY A 34 14.28 -2.94 12.92
C GLY A 34 14.16 -1.45 12.61
N LYS A 35 13.81 -1.11 11.37
CA LYS A 35 13.80 0.27 10.85
C LYS A 35 12.42 0.73 10.36
N TYR A 36 11.52 -0.21 10.07
CA TYR A 36 10.23 0.07 9.45
C TYR A 36 9.10 -0.57 10.24
N ARG A 37 7.94 0.07 10.28
CA ARG A 37 6.70 -0.52 10.79
C ARG A 37 5.59 -0.34 9.78
N CYS A 38 4.64 -1.26 9.81
CA CYS A 38 3.37 -1.11 9.12
C CYS A 38 2.35 -0.43 10.04
N ILE A 39 1.44 0.34 9.46
CA ILE A 39 0.42 1.10 10.20
C ILE A 39 -0.96 0.45 10.02
N ASP A 40 -1.11 -0.39 9.00
CA ASP A 40 -2.34 -1.08 8.66
C ASP A 40 -2.34 -2.53 9.18
N CYS A 41 -1.17 -3.09 9.50
CA CYS A 41 -1.07 -4.36 10.23
C CYS A 41 -1.41 -4.17 11.72
N LEU A 42 -1.86 -5.24 12.37
CA LEU A 42 -2.15 -5.24 13.80
C LEU A 42 -0.89 -5.27 14.68
N ASP A 43 0.29 -5.45 14.08
CA ASP A 43 1.56 -5.50 14.79
C ASP A 43 2.15 -4.09 14.99
N MET A 44 2.73 -3.87 16.17
CA MET A 44 3.43 -2.62 16.50
C MET A 44 4.95 -2.78 16.41
N ASN A 45 5.40 -3.86 15.76
CA ASN A 45 6.80 -4.24 15.71
C ASN A 45 7.56 -3.42 14.67
N LEU A 46 8.84 -3.20 14.96
CA LEU A 46 9.79 -2.77 13.94
C LEU A 46 10.37 -3.99 13.22
N TYR A 47 10.37 -3.90 11.91
CA TYR A 47 10.90 -4.85 10.95
C TYR A 47 12.13 -4.28 10.28
N CYS A 48 13.08 -5.16 9.96
CA CYS A 48 14.12 -4.82 9.00
C CYS A 48 13.55 -4.70 7.59
N LEU A 49 14.37 -4.22 6.65
CA LEU A 49 13.96 -4.05 5.24
C LEU A 49 13.49 -5.37 4.61
N THR A 50 14.17 -6.48 4.87
CA THR A 50 13.83 -7.77 4.26
C THR A 50 12.53 -8.32 4.81
N CYS A 51 12.34 -8.33 6.14
CA CYS A 51 11.12 -8.83 6.75
C CYS A 51 9.89 -7.98 6.40
N ILE A 52 10.02 -6.65 6.35
CA ILE A 52 8.87 -5.80 5.99
C ILE A 52 8.43 -6.07 4.55
N LEU A 53 9.38 -6.22 3.61
CA LEU A 53 9.07 -6.52 2.21
C LEU A 53 8.46 -7.92 2.06
N HIS A 54 9.01 -8.91 2.76
CA HIS A 54 8.50 -10.28 2.74
C HIS A 54 7.09 -10.37 3.33
N GLN A 55 6.78 -9.66 4.42
CA GLN A 55 5.44 -9.69 5.01
C GLN A 55 4.41 -8.98 4.13
N HIS A 56 4.82 -7.96 3.37
CA HIS A 56 3.93 -7.11 2.57
C HIS A 56 3.88 -7.46 1.09
N CYS A 57 4.47 -8.59 0.69
CA CYS A 57 4.38 -9.10 -0.67
C CYS A 57 2.92 -9.43 -1.08
N CYS A 58 2.09 -9.85 -0.12
CA CYS A 58 0.65 -10.14 -0.27
C CYS A 58 -0.24 -8.95 0.13
N SER A 59 0.33 -7.91 0.74
CA SER A 59 -0.36 -6.69 1.15
C SER A 59 0.41 -5.44 0.70
N PRO A 60 0.64 -5.28 -0.63
CA PRO A 60 1.53 -4.26 -1.16
C PRO A 60 1.01 -2.82 -1.03
N LEU A 61 -0.24 -2.65 -0.60
CA LEU A 61 -0.90 -1.36 -0.42
C LEU A 61 -0.91 -0.89 1.04
N HIS A 62 -0.33 -1.65 1.97
CA HIS A 62 -0.20 -1.17 3.34
C HIS A 62 0.77 0.01 3.42
N ARG A 63 0.51 0.90 4.37
CA ARG A 63 1.24 2.14 4.60
C ARG A 63 2.33 1.89 5.64
N ILE A 64 3.54 2.33 5.30
CA ILE A 64 4.74 2.08 6.08
C ILE A 64 5.26 3.38 6.69
N GLU A 65 5.85 3.29 7.87
CA GLU A 65 6.60 4.35 8.53
C GLU A 65 8.01 3.86 8.86
N ASN A 66 8.99 4.77 8.79
CA ASN A 66 10.31 4.48 9.34
C ASN A 66 10.33 4.66 10.87
N LYS A 67 11.47 4.36 11.50
CA LYS A 67 11.67 4.50 12.95
C LYS A 67 11.50 5.93 13.51
N HIS A 68 11.46 6.94 12.63
CA HIS A 68 11.22 8.35 12.97
C HIS A 68 9.77 8.79 12.66
N PHE A 69 8.86 7.84 12.44
CA PHE A 69 7.44 8.10 12.12
C PHE A 69 7.23 8.89 10.83
N VAL A 70 8.24 8.88 9.95
CA VAL A 70 8.10 9.45 8.60
C VAL A 70 7.52 8.37 7.69
N ARG A 71 6.36 8.69 7.10
CA ARG A 71 5.71 7.85 6.10
C ARG A 71 6.66 7.56 4.93
N THR A 72 6.78 6.30 4.59
CA THR A 72 7.46 5.79 3.40
C THR A 72 6.51 4.86 2.64
N SER A 73 6.84 4.52 1.40
CA SER A 73 6.08 3.56 0.60
C SER A 73 6.90 2.30 0.36
N LEU A 74 6.21 1.17 0.15
CA LEU A 74 6.86 -0.06 -0.25
C LEU A 74 7.59 0.09 -1.60
N HIS A 75 7.08 0.95 -2.50
CA HIS A 75 7.79 1.38 -3.69
C HIS A 75 9.15 2.05 -3.38
N ALA A 76 9.20 3.00 -2.44
CA ALA A 76 10.45 3.63 -2.03
C ALA A 76 11.43 2.64 -1.39
N LEU A 77 10.91 1.57 -0.79
CA LEU A 77 11.69 0.44 -0.27
C LEU A 77 12.04 -0.62 -1.33
N SER A 78 11.77 -0.33 -2.61
CA SER A 78 12.04 -1.22 -3.76
C SER A 78 11.22 -2.51 -3.80
N LEU A 79 10.02 -2.54 -3.23
CA LEU A 79 9.07 -3.64 -3.46
C LEU A 79 8.64 -3.63 -4.94
N VAL A 80 8.81 -4.76 -5.60
CA VAL A 80 8.33 -4.98 -6.96
C VAL A 80 7.31 -6.10 -6.95
N ILE A 81 6.14 -5.82 -7.51
CA ILE A 81 5.02 -6.76 -7.58
C ILE A 81 5.08 -7.45 -8.94
N GLN A 82 5.25 -8.77 -8.93
CA GLN A 82 5.17 -9.58 -10.14
C GLN A 82 3.71 -9.98 -10.39
N LEU A 83 3.14 -9.54 -11.51
CA LEU A 83 1.80 -9.95 -11.93
C LEU A 83 1.84 -11.20 -12.80
N GLY A 84 0.69 -11.86 -12.92
CA GLY A 84 0.46 -12.99 -13.82
C GLY A 84 0.93 -14.36 -13.31
N HIS A 85 1.44 -14.43 -12.08
CA HIS A 85 1.89 -15.65 -11.42
C HIS A 85 1.31 -15.78 -10.01
N CYS A 86 1.34 -16.98 -9.45
CA CYS A 86 0.99 -17.18 -8.05
C CYS A 86 2.05 -16.55 -7.13
N HIS A 87 1.71 -16.41 -5.85
CA HIS A 87 2.63 -15.90 -4.86
C HIS A 87 3.92 -16.75 -4.80
N GLU A 88 5.08 -16.10 -4.62
CA GLU A 88 6.44 -16.72 -4.58
C GLU A 88 6.94 -17.38 -5.88
N GLU A 89 6.13 -17.48 -6.93
CA GLU A 89 6.58 -18.00 -8.21
C GLU A 89 7.50 -16.98 -8.92
N THR A 90 8.67 -17.46 -9.34
CA THR A 90 9.59 -16.68 -10.18
C THR A 90 9.13 -16.72 -11.63
N CYS A 91 8.83 -15.55 -12.20
CA CYS A 91 8.51 -15.42 -13.61
C CYS A 91 9.78 -15.66 -14.46
N THR A 92 9.72 -16.59 -15.42
CA THR A 92 10.82 -16.87 -16.35
C THR A 92 10.93 -15.84 -17.48
N LEU A 93 9.82 -15.14 -17.80
CA LEU A 93 9.75 -14.10 -18.82
C LEU A 93 9.13 -12.81 -18.25
N PRO A 94 9.84 -12.12 -17.34
CA PRO A 94 9.35 -10.86 -16.79
C PRO A 94 9.33 -9.78 -17.88
N GLY A 95 8.26 -9.01 -17.91
CA GLY A 95 8.14 -7.81 -18.75
C GLY A 95 8.96 -6.64 -18.22
N ILE A 96 8.76 -5.49 -18.84
CA ILE A 96 9.42 -4.24 -18.44
C ILE A 96 8.87 -3.81 -17.08
N LEU A 97 9.76 -3.34 -16.20
CA LEU A 97 9.38 -2.78 -14.92
C LEU A 97 8.66 -1.45 -15.12
N CYS A 98 7.37 -1.42 -14.78
CA CYS A 98 6.62 -0.19 -14.59
C CYS A 98 6.93 0.36 -13.20
N LYS A 99 7.68 1.47 -13.13
CA LYS A 99 8.14 2.02 -11.85
C LYS A 99 7.01 2.68 -11.08
N SER A 100 6.16 3.44 -11.76
CA SER A 100 5.14 4.30 -11.15
C SER A 100 3.76 3.94 -11.68
N LEU A 101 3.09 3.01 -11.01
CA LEU A 101 1.67 2.74 -11.16
C LEU A 101 0.92 3.30 -9.95
N TYR A 102 -0.09 4.13 -10.16
CA TYR A 102 -0.93 4.66 -9.09
C TYR A 102 -2.07 3.69 -8.78
N ILE A 103 -2.12 3.17 -7.57
CA ILE A 103 -3.22 2.34 -7.07
C ILE A 103 -4.03 3.14 -6.08
N ILE A 104 -5.30 3.35 -6.39
CA ILE A 104 -6.25 4.00 -5.50
C ILE A 104 -6.97 2.90 -4.72
N ASP A 105 -6.85 2.94 -3.39
CA ASP A 105 -7.43 1.99 -2.45
C ASP A 105 -8.18 2.71 -1.33
N THR A 106 -8.99 1.95 -0.59
CA THR A 106 -9.61 2.37 0.66
C THR A 106 -8.65 2.88 1.74
N LEU A 107 -7.37 2.48 1.71
CA LEU A 107 -6.32 2.96 2.62
C LEU A 107 -5.69 4.28 2.16
N GLY A 108 -5.81 4.63 0.88
CA GLY A 108 -5.21 5.82 0.28
C GLY A 108 -4.79 5.62 -1.18
N ILE A 109 -3.99 6.56 -1.68
CA ILE A 109 -3.36 6.52 -3.00
C ILE A 109 -1.93 6.01 -2.82
N HIS A 110 -1.60 4.94 -3.53
CA HIS A 110 -0.32 4.25 -3.42
C HIS A 110 0.42 4.31 -4.76
N ILE A 111 1.73 4.54 -4.70
CA ILE A 111 2.60 4.35 -5.85
C ILE A 111 3.25 2.98 -5.68
N VAL A 112 3.17 2.14 -6.70
CA VAL A 112 3.73 0.78 -6.70
C VAL A 112 4.56 0.54 -7.95
N SER A 113 5.57 -0.32 -7.81
CA SER A 113 6.37 -0.83 -8.91
C SER A 113 5.89 -2.23 -9.30
N VAL A 114 5.60 -2.42 -10.59
CA VAL A 114 4.96 -3.63 -11.10
C VAL A 114 5.74 -4.18 -12.29
N ARG A 115 5.84 -5.52 -12.36
CA ARG A 115 6.27 -6.23 -13.56
C ARG A 115 5.13 -7.08 -14.09
N PHE A 116 4.78 -6.85 -15.35
CA PHE A 116 3.84 -7.69 -16.08
C PHE A 116 4.53 -8.97 -16.54
N CYS A 117 3.83 -10.09 -16.46
CA CYS A 117 4.31 -11.38 -16.97
C CYS A 117 4.12 -11.45 -18.49
N ARG A 118 5.06 -12.08 -19.21
CA ARG A 118 4.92 -12.38 -20.65
C ARG A 118 4.68 -13.85 -20.96
N CYS A 119 4.64 -14.73 -19.96
CA CYS A 119 4.42 -16.17 -20.14
C CYS A 119 3.04 -16.52 -20.71
N CYS A 120 2.00 -15.73 -20.38
CA CYS A 120 0.61 -16.06 -20.73
C CYS A 120 0.04 -15.29 -21.93
N PHE A 121 0.85 -14.46 -22.61
CA PHE A 121 0.41 -13.59 -23.72
C PHE A 121 -0.86 -12.76 -23.43
N LEU A 122 -1.06 -12.36 -22.17
CA LEU A 122 -2.19 -11.53 -21.75
C LEU A 122 -1.82 -10.05 -21.73
N GLY A 123 -2.80 -9.20 -22.08
CA GLY A 123 -2.71 -7.75 -21.91
C GLY A 123 -2.46 -7.35 -20.45
N GLU A 124 -1.82 -6.19 -20.27
CA GLU A 124 -1.48 -5.62 -18.95
C GLU A 124 -2.74 -5.35 -18.11
N ASP A 125 -3.80 -4.87 -18.76
CA ASP A 125 -5.13 -4.63 -18.20
C ASP A 125 -5.74 -5.91 -17.59
N ILE A 126 -5.66 -7.04 -18.30
CA ILE A 126 -6.18 -8.33 -17.83
C ILE A 126 -5.35 -8.84 -16.65
N GLN A 127 -4.03 -8.63 -16.66
CA GLN A 127 -3.17 -9.02 -15.53
C GLN A 127 -3.50 -8.22 -14.26
N LEU A 128 -3.78 -6.92 -14.39
CA LEU A 128 -4.27 -6.09 -13.28
C LEU A 128 -5.61 -6.59 -12.77
N LEU A 129 -6.56 -6.88 -13.67
CA LEU A 129 -7.89 -7.37 -13.30
C LEU A 129 -7.81 -8.72 -12.55
N ARG A 130 -6.94 -9.64 -12.99
CA ARG A 130 -6.68 -10.90 -12.28
C ARG A 130 -6.08 -10.68 -10.90
N TYR A 131 -5.31 -9.62 -10.72
CA TYR A 131 -4.81 -9.16 -9.44
C TYR A 131 -5.82 -8.33 -8.63
N ARG A 132 -7.08 -8.23 -9.11
CA ARG A 132 -8.17 -7.45 -8.50
C ARG A 132 -7.94 -5.94 -8.49
N TRP A 133 -7.16 -5.45 -9.45
CA TRP A 133 -6.99 -4.03 -9.72
C TRP A 133 -7.66 -3.69 -11.05
N TYR A 134 -8.65 -2.80 -10.99
CA TYR A 134 -9.39 -2.33 -12.15
C TYR A 134 -8.62 -1.18 -12.82
N PRO A 135 -8.08 -1.35 -14.04
CA PRO A 135 -7.33 -0.30 -14.70
C PRO A 135 -8.23 0.87 -15.08
N ALA A 136 -7.71 2.10 -14.96
CA ALA A 136 -8.42 3.29 -15.44
C ALA A 136 -8.45 3.38 -16.98
N SER A 137 -7.49 2.74 -17.66
CA SER A 137 -7.37 2.68 -19.12
C SER A 137 -6.87 1.30 -19.56
N PRO A 138 -7.43 0.70 -20.64
CA PRO A 138 -7.02 -0.61 -21.12
C PRO A 138 -5.71 -0.61 -21.92
N THR A 139 -5.31 0.51 -22.53
CA THR A 139 -4.19 0.54 -23.49
C THR A 139 -2.83 0.87 -22.86
N ALA A 140 -2.82 1.54 -21.71
CA ALA A 140 -1.62 1.85 -20.92
C ALA A 140 -2.05 2.29 -19.51
N PRO A 141 -2.28 1.35 -18.58
CA PRO A 141 -2.74 1.69 -17.26
C PRO A 141 -1.63 2.37 -16.45
N CYS A 142 -1.71 3.69 -16.28
CA CYS A 142 -0.90 4.44 -15.30
C CYS A 142 -1.57 4.52 -13.92
N THR A 143 -2.88 4.26 -13.88
CA THR A 143 -3.71 4.28 -12.68
C THR A 143 -4.62 3.06 -12.67
N ALA A 144 -4.81 2.46 -11.51
CA ALA A 144 -5.81 1.43 -11.28
C ALA A 144 -6.49 1.62 -9.92
N PHE A 145 -7.68 1.07 -9.80
CA PHE A 145 -8.52 1.12 -8.60
C PHE A 145 -8.63 -0.28 -8.02
N THR A 146 -8.55 -0.44 -6.70
CA THR A 146 -8.85 -1.76 -6.12
C THR A 146 -10.34 -2.07 -6.23
N LEU A 147 -10.70 -3.34 -6.43
CA LEU A 147 -12.12 -3.74 -6.41
C LEU A 147 -12.79 -3.40 -5.06
N ASN A 148 -12.04 -3.43 -3.96
CA ASN A 148 -12.55 -3.04 -2.64
C ASN A 148 -12.96 -1.56 -2.61
N LEU A 149 -12.14 -0.67 -3.21
CA LEU A 149 -12.49 0.74 -3.35
C LEU A 149 -13.77 0.92 -4.17
N LEU A 150 -13.86 0.26 -5.33
CA LEU A 150 -15.04 0.37 -6.21
C LEU A 150 -16.32 -0.12 -5.51
N ASN A 151 -16.25 -1.26 -4.81
CA ASN A 151 -17.37 -1.77 -4.03
C ASN A 151 -17.77 -0.80 -2.91
N THR A 152 -16.80 -0.23 -2.20
CA THR A 152 -17.05 0.77 -1.15
C THR A 152 -17.72 2.01 -1.72
N PHE A 153 -17.24 2.51 -2.86
CA PHE A 153 -17.83 3.66 -3.54
C PHE A 153 -19.28 3.40 -3.98
N GLN A 154 -19.54 2.22 -4.56
CA GLN A 154 -20.89 1.83 -4.98
C GLN A 154 -21.84 1.78 -3.78
N LEU A 155 -21.46 1.14 -2.67
CA LEU A 155 -22.29 1.07 -1.46
C LEU A 155 -22.56 2.47 -0.89
N LEU A 156 -21.56 3.34 -0.83
CA LEU A 156 -21.72 4.70 -0.33
C LEU A 156 -22.63 5.55 -1.23
N THR A 157 -22.53 5.40 -2.55
CA THR A 157 -23.38 6.12 -3.51
C THR A 157 -24.84 5.64 -3.47
N LEU A 158 -25.07 4.36 -3.14
CA LEU A 158 -26.41 3.81 -2.96
C LEU A 158 -27.05 4.22 -1.63
N GLN A 159 -26.26 4.28 -0.55
CA GLN A 159 -26.76 4.64 0.78
C GLN A 159 -26.84 6.16 1.01
N GLY A 160 -25.92 6.91 0.42
CA GLY A 160 -25.78 8.35 0.59
C GLY A 160 -25.57 9.06 -0.74
N LYS A 161 -25.94 10.34 -0.81
CA LYS A 161 -25.71 11.18 -1.99
C LYS A 161 -24.28 11.74 -1.99
N ILE A 162 -23.27 10.87 -1.94
CA ILE A 162 -21.86 11.28 -2.02
C ILE A 162 -21.45 11.33 -3.50
N SER A 163 -20.85 12.44 -3.92
CA SER A 163 -20.32 12.54 -5.27
C SER A 163 -19.01 11.76 -5.43
N ALA A 164 -18.67 11.37 -6.66
CA ALA A 164 -17.36 10.74 -6.94
C ALA A 164 -16.18 11.64 -6.51
N TYR A 165 -16.33 12.96 -6.64
CA TYR A 165 -15.32 13.94 -6.25
C TYR A 165 -15.12 13.96 -4.73
N ASP A 166 -16.19 14.00 -3.94
CA ASP A 166 -16.08 14.01 -2.47
C ASP A 166 -15.47 12.71 -1.95
N PHE A 167 -15.82 11.58 -2.58
CA PHE A 167 -15.22 10.29 -2.26
C PHE A 167 -13.72 10.26 -2.61
N TYR A 168 -13.32 10.83 -3.75
CA TYR A 168 -11.90 10.95 -4.09
C TYR A 168 -11.15 11.83 -3.08
N LEU A 169 -11.71 12.99 -2.72
CA LEU A 169 -11.12 13.90 -1.72
C LEU A 169 -10.96 13.22 -0.34
N LEU A 170 -11.89 12.35 0.04
CA LEU A 170 -11.77 11.52 1.24
C LEU A 170 -10.53 10.60 1.16
N ILE A 171 -10.32 9.92 0.03
CA ILE A 171 -9.16 9.04 -0.18
C ILE A 171 -7.85 9.85 -0.23
N GLU A 172 -7.88 11.01 -0.85
CA GLU A 172 -6.73 11.94 -0.87
C GLU A 172 -6.34 12.35 0.54
N ARG A 173 -7.31 12.77 1.38
CA ARG A 173 -7.08 13.12 2.78
C ARG A 173 -6.63 11.93 3.64
N LYS A 174 -7.09 10.70 3.34
CA LYS A 174 -6.54 9.49 3.97
C LYS A 174 -5.06 9.27 3.68
N THR A 175 -4.61 9.73 2.51
CA THR A 175 -3.21 9.61 2.05
C THR A 175 -2.37 10.73 2.66
N ASP A 176 -2.87 11.95 2.60
CA ASP A 176 -2.23 13.14 3.16
C ASP A 176 -3.28 14.15 3.63
N ASN A 177 -3.67 14.04 4.90
CA ASN A 177 -4.68 14.91 5.48
C ASN A 177 -4.20 16.37 5.60
N ALA A 178 -2.89 16.60 5.66
CA ALA A 178 -2.33 17.92 5.83
C ALA A 178 -2.10 18.66 4.50
N GLY A 179 -2.19 17.98 3.36
CA GLY A 179 -1.96 18.54 2.03
C GLY A 179 -0.52 19.00 1.78
N ILE A 180 0.44 18.53 2.59
CA ILE A 180 1.85 18.99 2.58
C ILE A 180 2.64 18.25 1.50
N LYS A 181 2.26 17.03 1.14
CA LYS A 181 3.04 16.13 0.26
C LYS A 181 2.78 16.35 -1.22
N GLY A 182 1.81 17.19 -1.60
CA GLY A 182 1.51 17.51 -3.00
C GLY A 182 1.34 16.24 -3.84
N LEU A 183 0.24 15.51 -3.64
CA LEU A 183 -0.05 14.32 -4.45
C LEU A 183 -0.15 14.73 -5.93
N GLN A 184 0.77 14.24 -6.77
CA GLN A 184 0.74 14.47 -8.22
C GLN A 184 -0.33 13.63 -8.93
N VAL A 185 -1.47 13.39 -8.28
CA VAL A 185 -2.62 12.76 -8.92
C VAL A 185 -3.64 13.86 -9.19
N ARG A 186 -3.30 14.73 -10.15
CA ARG A 186 -4.37 15.45 -10.84
C ARG A 186 -5.06 14.41 -11.72
N LEU A 187 -6.08 13.76 -11.17
CA LEU A 187 -7.16 13.23 -12.01
C LEU A 187 -7.69 14.44 -12.80
N GLN A 188 -7.20 14.61 -14.03
CA GLN A 188 -7.94 15.37 -15.05
C GLN A 188 -9.16 14.54 -15.40
N LEU A 189 -10.12 14.49 -14.48
CA LEU A 189 -11.45 13.98 -14.74
C LEU A 189 -12.31 15.21 -14.99
N PHE A 190 -12.25 15.71 -16.23
CA PHE A 190 -13.33 16.15 -17.12
C PHE A 190 -12.72 16.47 -18.48
#